data_AF-A0A1W1C7F4-F1
#
_entry.id   AF-A0A1W1C7F4-F1
#
_cell.length_a   1.000
_cell.length_b   1.000
_cell.length_c   1.000
_cell.angle_alpha   90.00
_cell.angle_beta   90.00
_cell.angle_gamma   90.00
#
_symmetry.space_group_name_H-M   'P 1'
#
loop_
_entity.id
_entity.type
_entity.pdbx_description
1 polymer ?
#
loop_
_entity_poly.entity_id
_entity_poly.type
_entity_poly.pdbx_seq_one_letter_code
_entity_poly.pdbx_strand_id
1 'polypeptide(L)' 'MGCCDNKDNEKLLCYCFNISENAYKKSLEVGQGEILENFVIFQTKHNYCNCEKLNPNKKCCLKEFKKIKNSFLVQK' A
#
# COMPACT_ATOMS: atom_id res chain seq x y z
N MET A 1 -10.28 3.24 24.13
CA MET A 1 -9.38 2.63 23.13
C MET A 1 -8.87 3.76 22.24
N GLY A 2 -7.77 4.42 22.62
CA GLY A 2 -7.22 5.57 21.91
C GLY A 2 -5.80 5.24 21.47
N CYS A 3 -5.58 5.11 20.17
CA CYS A 3 -4.27 4.80 19.58
C CYS A 3 -3.83 5.98 18.71
N CYS A 4 -3.82 7.19 19.28
CA CYS A 4 -3.30 8.38 18.62
C CYS A 4 -1.85 8.60 19.06
N ASP A 5 -0.98 7.63 18.80
CA ASP A 5 0.46 7.84 18.91
C ASP A 5 0.94 8.50 17.63
N ASN A 6 1.55 9.68 17.80
CA ASN A 6 2.17 10.48 16.77
C ASN A 6 2.99 9.61 15.80
N LYS A 7 2.42 9.30 14.63
CA LYS A 7 3.16 8.75 13.50
C LYS A 7 3.58 9.92 12.64
N ASP A 8 4.84 10.30 12.76
CA ASP A 8 5.53 11.16 11.79
C ASP A 8 5.05 10.82 10.38
N ASN A 9 4.36 11.76 9.73
CA ASN A 9 3.83 11.74 8.35
C ASN A 9 4.22 10.50 7.51
N GLU A 10 3.72 9.31 7.86
CA GLU A 10 4.12 8.10 7.14
C GLU A 10 3.53 8.20 5.75
N LYS A 11 4.40 8.17 4.75
CA LYS A 11 3.97 8.27 3.35
C LYS A 11 3.01 7.13 3.03
N LEU A 12 1.76 7.50 2.75
CA LEU A 12 0.73 6.53 2.36
C LEU A 12 1.03 5.99 0.96
N LEU A 13 1.00 4.67 0.86
CA LEU A 13 1.08 3.94 -0.40
C LEU A 13 -0.31 3.80 -1.03
N CYS A 14 -1.32 3.49 -0.21
CA CYS A 14 -2.71 3.40 -0.66
C CYS A 14 -3.66 4.17 0.25
N TYR A 15 -4.24 5.26 -0.28
CA TYR A 15 -5.14 6.13 0.49
C TYR A 15 -6.52 5.50 0.72
N CYS A 16 -6.97 4.58 -0.14
CA CYS A 16 -8.26 3.90 0.05
C CYS A 16 -8.29 3.00 1.29
N PHE A 17 -7.17 2.39 1.64
CA PHE A 17 -7.11 1.37 2.70
C PHE A 17 -6.12 1.73 3.81
N ASN A 18 -5.66 3.00 3.83
CA ASN A 18 -4.72 3.53 4.80
C ASN A 18 -3.44 2.68 4.97
N ILE A 19 -2.90 2.17 3.86
CA ILE A 19 -1.68 1.36 3.84
C ILE A 19 -0.48 2.30 3.65
N SER A 20 0.45 2.32 4.59
CA SER A 20 1.70 3.07 4.47
C SER A 20 2.76 2.32 3.66
N GLU A 21 3.69 3.07 3.05
CA GLU A 21 4.83 2.49 2.32
C GLU A 21 5.67 1.60 3.24
N ASN A 22 5.84 2.02 4.50
CA ASN A 22 6.57 1.28 5.53
C ASN A 22 5.90 -0.06 5.87
N ALA A 23 4.57 -0.07 6.01
CA ALA A 23 3.82 -1.30 6.27
C ALA A 23 4.01 -2.33 5.14
N TYR A 24 4.01 -1.89 3.88
CA TYR A 24 4.25 -2.78 2.75
C TYR A 24 5.70 -3.28 2.64
N LYS A 25 6.68 -2.42 2.93
CA LYS A 25 8.09 -2.85 2.97
C LYS A 25 8.34 -3.91 4.05
N LYS A 26 7.83 -3.68 5.27
CA LYS A 26 7.91 -4.66 6.37
C LYS A 26 7.24 -5.98 6.02
N SER A 27 6.10 -5.95 5.32
CA SER A 27 5.45 -7.19 4.88
C SER A 27 6.27 -7.94 3.83
N LEU A 28 6.98 -7.25 2.93
CA LEU A 28 7.91 -7.88 1.99
C LEU A 28 9.08 -8.58 2.72
N GLU A 29 9.64 -7.95 3.76
CA GLU A 29 10.73 -8.51 4.56
C GLU A 29 10.35 -9.84 5.22
N VAL A 30 9.13 -9.95 5.75
CA VAL A 30 8.60 -11.17 6.39
C VAL A 30 7.90 -12.12 5.41
N GLY A 31 7.97 -11.89 4.10
CA GLY A 31 7.39 -12.76 3.07
C GLY A 31 5.87 -12.68 2.93
N GLN A 32 5.23 -11.65 3.47
CA GLN A 32 3.77 -11.43 3.44
C GLN A 32 3.32 -10.32 2.48
N GLY A 33 4.23 -9.76 1.68
CA GLY A 33 3.91 -8.69 0.73
C GLY A 33 2.76 -9.03 -0.22
N GLU A 34 2.69 -10.28 -0.69
CA GLU A 34 1.64 -10.71 -1.62
C GLU A 34 0.24 -10.71 -1.01
N ILE A 35 0.12 -10.90 0.30
CA ILE A 35 -1.18 -10.89 0.99
C ILE A 35 -1.78 -9.48 0.93
N LEU A 36 -0.98 -8.46 1.22
CA LEU A 36 -1.38 -7.06 1.11
C LEU A 36 -1.68 -6.66 -0.34
N GLU A 37 -0.85 -7.10 -1.29
CA GLU A 37 -1.05 -6.83 -2.72
C GLU A 37 -2.38 -7.46 -3.21
N ASN A 38 -2.62 -8.72 -2.88
CA ASN A 38 -3.84 -9.44 -3.26
C ASN A 38 -5.10 -8.85 -2.60
N PHE A 39 -5.01 -8.40 -1.35
CA PHE A 39 -6.09 -7.66 -0.70
C PHE A 39 -6.48 -6.43 -1.52
N VAL A 40 -5.51 -5.57 -1.88
CA VAL A 40 -5.80 -4.36 -2.67
C VAL A 40 -6.33 -4.71 -4.06
N ILE A 41 -5.78 -5.74 -4.73
CA ILE A 41 -6.28 -6.21 -6.02
C ILE A 41 -7.75 -6.65 -5.91
N PHE A 42 -8.08 -7.45 -4.89
CA PHE A 42 -9.45 -7.91 -4.67
C PHE A 42 -10.39 -6.72 -4.46
N GLN A 43 -10.07 -5.82 -3.53
CA GLN A 43 -10.94 -4.67 -3.23
C GLN A 43 -11.14 -3.75 -4.44
N THR A 44 -10.09 -3.54 -5.25
CA THR A 44 -10.17 -2.70 -6.46
C THR A 44 -10.97 -3.37 -7.58
N LYS A 45 -10.85 -4.68 -7.77
CA LYS A 45 -11.69 -5.43 -8.73
C LYS A 45 -13.17 -5.35 -8.42
N HIS A 46 -13.53 -5.22 -7.14
CA HIS A 46 -14.91 -5.05 -6.70
C HIS A 46 -15.35 -3.57 -6.60
N ASN A 47 -14.56 -2.63 -7.13
CA ASN A 47 -14.83 -1.20 -7.11
C ASN A 47 -15.01 -0.59 -5.70
N TYR A 48 -14.43 -1.20 -4.66
CA TYR A 48 -14.47 -0.68 -3.29
C TYR A 48 -13.49 0.48 -3.03
N CYS A 49 -12.80 0.96 -4.06
CA CYS A 49 -11.83 2.05 -3.97
C CYS A 49 -11.94 2.96 -5.20
N ASN A 50 -12.00 4.27 -4.97
CA ASN A 50 -11.91 5.28 -6.01
C ASN A 50 -10.51 5.92 -5.99
N CYS A 51 -9.57 5.29 -6.69
CA CYS A 51 -8.18 5.75 -6.72
C CYS A 51 -8.03 7.15 -7.33
N GLU A 52 -8.83 7.48 -8.34
CA GLU A 52 -8.73 8.78 -9.03
C GLU A 52 -9.12 9.95 -8.11
N LYS A 53 -10.05 9.71 -7.18
CA LYS A 53 -10.49 10.69 -6.19
C LYS A 53 -9.60 10.71 -4.94
N LEU A 54 -9.16 9.55 -4.45
CA LEU A 54 -8.51 9.43 -3.14
C LEU A 54 -6.98 9.50 -3.22
N ASN A 55 -6.35 9.00 -4.28
CA ASN A 55 -4.89 9.07 -4.40
C ASN A 55 -4.48 10.42 -5.01
N PRO A 56 -3.52 11.17 -4.43
CA PRO A 56 -3.08 12.48 -4.93
C PRO A 56 -2.57 12.45 -6.39
N ASN A 57 -2.00 11.32 -6.82
CA ASN A 57 -1.48 11.12 -8.17
C ASN A 57 -2.55 10.70 -9.20
N LYS A 58 -3.82 10.58 -8.78
CA LYS A 58 -4.96 10.14 -9.59
C LYS A 58 -4.76 8.78 -10.26
N LYS A 59 -3.92 7.92 -9.70
CA LYS A 59 -3.62 6.56 -10.22
C LYS A 59 -3.82 5.54 -9.11
N CYS A 60 -4.17 4.31 -9.48
CA CYS A 60 -4.29 3.23 -8.51
C CYS A 60 -2.97 2.94 -7.80
N CYS A 61 -3.04 2.72 -6.48
CA CYS A 61 -1.88 2.44 -5.64
C CYS A 61 -1.13 1.18 -6.10
N LEU A 62 -1.81 0.23 -6.76
CA LEU A 62 -1.24 -1.00 -7.33
C LEU A 62 0.01 -0.77 -8.19
N LYS A 63 0.09 0.37 -8.91
CA LYS A 63 1.28 0.70 -9.70
C LYS A 63 2.51 0.91 -8.81
N GLU A 64 2.34 1.56 -7.66
CA GLU A 64 3.42 1.80 -6.70
C GLU A 64 3.78 0.53 -5.92
N PHE A 65 2.81 -0.33 -5.59
CA PHE A 65 3.08 -1.68 -5.05
C PHE A 65 4.05 -2.46 -5.95
N LYS A 66 3.79 -2.50 -7.26
CA LYS A 66 4.64 -3.18 -8.24
C LYS A 66 6.06 -2.60 -8.29
N LYS A 67 6.20 -1.26 -8.24
CA LYS A 67 7.51 -0.60 -8.22
C LYS A 67 8.31 -0.97 -6.99
N ILE A 68 7.72 -0.87 -5.80
CA ILE A 68 8.39 -1.19 -4.54
C ILE A 68 8.79 -2.66 -4.49
N LYS A 69 7.90 -3.58 -4.89
CA LYS A 69 8.19 -5.02 -4.98
C LYS A 69 9.39 -5.30 -5.87
N ASN A 70 9.41 -4.73 -7.07
CA ASN A 70 10.53 -4.89 -7.99
C ASN A 70 11.84 -4.34 -7.42
N SER A 71 11.81 -3.14 -6.82
CA SER A 71 12.98 -2.56 -6.16
C SER A 71 13.48 -3.41 -5.00
N PHE A 72 12.59 -4.03 -4.23
CA PHE A 72 12.95 -4.95 -3.15
C PHE A 72 13.60 -6.24 -3.66
N LEU A 73 13.07 -6.83 -4.75
CA LEU A 73 13.60 -8.05 -5.35
C LEU A 73 14.99 -7.86 -6.00
N VAL A 74 15.29 -6.66 -6.50
CA VAL A 74 16.62 -6.34 -7.07
C VAL A 74 17.68 -6.15 -5.98
N GLN A 75 17.27 -5.85 -4.74
CA GLN A 75 18.18 -5.57 -3.62
C GLN A 75 18.47 -6.80 -2.74
N LYS A 76 17.88 -7.96 -3.04
CA LYS A 76 17.98 -9.20 -2.27
C LYS A 76 18.71 -10.27 -3.07
#